data_AF-A0A8J8G4E5-F1
#
_entry.id   AF-A0A8J8G4E5-F1
#
_cell.length_a   1.000
_cell.length_b   1.000
_cell.length_c   1.000
_cell.angle_alpha   90.00
_cell.angle_beta   90.00
_cell.angle_gamma   90.00
#
_symmetry.space_group_name_H-M   'P 1'
#
loop_
_entity.id
_entity.type
_entity.pdbx_description
1 polymer ?
#
loop_
_entity_poly.entity_id
_entity_poly.type
_entity_poly.pdbx_seq_one_letter_code
_entity_poly.pdbx_strand_id
1 'polypeptide(L)'
;METTSSSFHNTIINKILLISSILVCLFWILSRTIDVYNYAIVGAIYEMLWLPCIVSLIIIPLVSLIFLIKDKFNLRSLNLFSLIVMTLTLLIIYNVINII
;
A
#
# COMPACT_ATOMS: atom_id res chain seq x y z
N MET A 1 29.72 -27.60 -9.78
CA MET A 1 28.24 -27.46 -9.73
C MET A 1 27.98 -26.26 -8.83
N GLU A 2 27.89 -25.06 -9.40
CA GLU A 2 27.59 -23.84 -8.64
C GLU A 2 26.15 -23.95 -8.12
N THR A 3 26.01 -24.06 -6.80
CA THR A 3 24.73 -23.93 -6.14
C THR A 3 24.31 -22.47 -6.25
N THR A 4 23.51 -22.14 -7.26
CA THR A 4 22.82 -20.85 -7.34
C THR A 4 21.81 -20.82 -6.21
N SER A 5 22.28 -20.47 -5.00
CA SER A 5 21.41 -19.98 -3.95
C SER A 5 20.69 -18.79 -4.57
N SER A 6 19.41 -18.96 -4.89
CA SER A 6 18.52 -17.86 -5.30
C SER A 6 18.35 -16.97 -4.07
N SER A 7 19.39 -16.21 -3.77
CA SER A 7 19.44 -15.21 -2.72
C SER A 7 18.42 -14.16 -3.12
N PHE A 8 17.23 -14.28 -2.53
CA PHE A 8 16.10 -13.39 -2.76
C PHE A 8 16.56 -11.96 -2.57
N HIS A 9 16.63 -11.21 -3.65
CA HIS A 9 17.04 -9.82 -3.58
C HIS A 9 15.79 -9.00 -3.23
N ASN A 10 15.45 -8.97 -1.94
CA ASN A 10 14.56 -7.95 -1.39
C ASN A 10 15.26 -6.60 -1.52
N THR A 11 15.10 -5.99 -2.69
CA THR A 11 15.65 -4.69 -3.01
C THR A 11 15.05 -3.64 -2.09
N ILE A 12 15.80 -2.56 -1.90
CA ILE A 12 15.34 -1.38 -1.15
C ILE A 12 13.99 -0.90 -1.70
N ILE A 13 13.77 -1.00 -3.00
CA ILE A 13 12.49 -0.68 -3.68
C ILE A 13 11.33 -1.51 -3.12
N ASN A 14 11.47 -2.82 -2.97
CA ASN A 14 10.40 -3.69 -2.44
C ASN A 14 10.06 -3.33 -0.98
N LYS A 15 11.07 -2.95 -0.19
CA LYS A 15 10.86 -2.47 1.19
C LYS A 15 10.13 -1.13 1.21
N ILE A 16 10.51 -0.20 0.34
CA ILE A 16 9.84 1.10 0.20
C ILE A 16 8.38 0.89 -0.22
N LEU A 17 8.11 0.02 -1.20
CA LEU A 17 6.74 -0.30 -1.63
C LEU A 17 5.88 -0.84 -0.48
N LEU A 18 6.44 -1.74 0.34
CA LEU A 18 5.75 -2.28 1.51
C LEU A 18 5.48 -1.21 2.59
N ILE A 19 6.47 -0.36 2.89
CA ILE A 19 6.29 0.71 3.88
C ILE A 19 5.24 1.71 3.37
N SER A 20 5.30 2.09 2.09
CA SER A 20 4.32 2.98 1.47
C SER A 20 2.91 2.38 1.48
N SER A 21 2.75 1.07 1.20
CA SER A 21 1.42 0.45 1.26
C SER A 21 0.83 0.43 2.67
N ILE A 22 1.67 0.20 3.68
CA ILE A 22 1.27 0.29 5.10
C ILE A 22 0.86 1.72 5.46
N LEU A 23 1.62 2.73 5.04
CA LEU A 23 1.29 4.14 5.29
C LEU A 23 -0.05 4.54 4.65
N VAL A 24 -0.28 4.13 3.40
CA VAL A 24 -1.57 4.38 2.71
C VAL A 24 -2.71 3.69 3.45
N CYS A 25 -2.53 2.44 3.90
CA CYS A 25 -3.52 1.73 4.70
C CYS A 25 -3.84 2.48 6.01
N LEU A 26 -2.82 2.88 6.75
CA LEU A 26 -2.97 3.63 8.00
C LEU A 26 -3.66 4.97 7.78
N PHE A 27 -3.33 5.69 6.70
CA PHE A 27 -3.99 6.95 6.34
C PHE A 27 -5.51 6.76 6.21
N TRP A 28 -5.96 5.74 5.48
CA TRP A 28 -7.40 5.46 5.30
C TRP A 28 -8.07 5.01 6.60
N ILE A 29 -7.41 4.23 7.45
CA ILE A 29 -7.94 3.84 8.76
C ILE A 29 -8.10 5.06 9.66
N LEU A 30 -7.07 5.91 9.76
CA LEU A 30 -7.09 7.11 10.59
C LEU A 30 -8.18 8.09 10.14
N SER A 31 -8.32 8.26 8.82
CA SER A 31 -9.35 9.13 8.22
C SER A 31 -10.77 8.66 8.55
N ARG A 32 -10.98 7.36 8.80
CA ARG A 32 -12.27 6.83 9.27
C ARG A 32 -12.47 7.05 10.76
N THR A 33 -11.42 6.90 11.56
CA THR A 33 -11.53 6.94 13.04
C THR A 33 -11.55 8.36 13.60
N ILE A 34 -10.91 9.31 12.92
CA ILE A 34 -10.79 10.70 13.34
C ILE A 34 -11.73 11.52 12.48
N ASP A 35 -12.57 12.32 13.11
CA ASP A 35 -13.33 13.34 12.39
C ASP A 35 -12.37 14.48 11.97
N VAL A 36 -11.80 14.31 10.78
CA VAL A 36 -10.84 15.23 10.15
C VAL A 36 -11.45 16.62 9.92
N TYR A 37 -12.77 16.73 9.83
CA TYR A 37 -13.45 18.00 9.59
C TYR A 37 -13.67 18.82 10.87
N ASN A 38 -13.58 18.20 12.05
CA ASN A 38 -13.66 18.91 13.33
C ASN A 38 -12.40 19.72 13.66
N TYR A 39 -11.25 19.41 13.04
CA TYR A 39 -9.98 20.07 13.31
C TYR A 39 -9.40 20.68 12.03
N ALA A 40 -9.42 22.01 11.91
CA ALA A 40 -8.98 22.72 10.70
C ALA A 40 -7.59 22.32 10.18
N ILE A 41 -6.61 22.12 11.07
CA ILE A 41 -5.25 21.72 10.68
C ILE A 41 -5.22 20.28 10.14
N VAL A 42 -5.93 19.36 10.80
CA VAL A 42 -5.97 17.95 10.41
C VAL A 42 -6.72 17.78 9.09
N GLY A 43 -7.82 18.51 8.91
CA GLY A 43 -8.57 18.59 7.66
C GLY A 43 -7.72 19.12 6.49
N ALA A 44 -6.96 20.20 6.69
CA ALA A 44 -6.08 20.74 5.66
C ALA A 44 -4.97 19.76 5.24
N ILE A 45 -4.36 19.06 6.20
CA ILE A 45 -3.37 18.02 5.93
C ILE A 45 -4.02 16.87 5.14
N TYR A 46 -5.20 16.43 5.55
CA TYR A 46 -5.97 15.38 4.85
C TYR A 46 -6.29 15.78 3.41
N GLU A 47 -6.77 17.01 3.18
CA GLU A 47 -7.08 17.55 1.85
C GLU A 47 -5.85 17.71 0.95
N MET A 48 -4.65 17.83 1.51
CA MET A 48 -3.41 17.84 0.73
C MET A 48 -2.94 16.42 0.39
N LEU A 49 -3.18 15.44 1.28
CA LEU A 49 -2.69 14.06 1.17
C LEU A 49 -3.65 13.08 0.50
N TRP A 50 -4.96 13.35 0.46
CA TRP A 50 -5.94 12.38 -0.06
C TRP A 50 -5.73 12.07 -1.55
N LEU A 51 -5.42 13.07 -2.39
CA LEU A 51 -5.16 12.87 -3.82
C LEU A 51 -3.92 11.96 -4.06
N PRO A 52 -2.73 12.26 -3.49
CA PRO A 52 -1.59 11.37 -3.55
C PRO A 52 -1.88 9.95 -3.04
N CYS A 53 -2.68 9.81 -1.99
CA CYS A 53 -3.06 8.51 -1.45
C CYS A 53 -3.95 7.73 -2.42
N ILE A 54 -4.92 8.38 -3.08
CA ILE A 54 -5.75 7.75 -4.13
C ILE A 54 -4.89 7.29 -5.30
N VAL A 55 -3.97 8.13 -5.77
CA VAL A 55 -3.07 7.75 -6.88
C VAL A 55 -2.22 6.54 -6.47
N SER A 56 -1.75 6.51 -5.22
CA SER A 56 -0.97 5.41 -4.67
C SER A 56 -1.76 4.09 -4.61
N LEU A 57 -3.09 4.13 -4.44
CA LEU A 57 -3.95 2.94 -4.49
C LEU A 57 -3.89 2.20 -5.83
N ILE A 58 -3.55 2.88 -6.92
CA ILE A 58 -3.44 2.29 -8.25
C ILE A 58 -1.98 1.98 -8.57
N ILE A 59 -1.06 2.91 -8.31
CA ILE A 59 0.35 2.75 -8.67
C ILE A 59 1.02 1.64 -7.87
N ILE A 60 0.82 1.60 -6.54
CA ILE A 60 1.48 0.61 -5.68
C ILE A 60 1.13 -0.83 -6.08
N PRO A 61 -0.14 -1.24 -6.27
CA PRO A 61 -0.44 -2.60 -6.69
C PRO A 61 0.05 -2.90 -8.10
N LEU A 62 -0.02 -1.96 -9.05
CA LEU A 62 0.53 -2.18 -10.40
C LEU A 62 2.03 -2.45 -10.36
N VAL A 63 2.80 -1.61 -9.66
CA VAL A 63 4.23 -1.78 -9.51
C VAL A 63 4.54 -3.08 -8.77
N SER A 64 3.84 -3.36 -7.66
CA SER A 64 4.04 -4.60 -6.89
C SER A 64 3.75 -5.84 -7.74
N LEU A 65 2.74 -5.80 -8.62
CA LEU A 65 2.39 -6.89 -9.53
C LEU A 65 3.45 -7.09 -10.62
N ILE A 66 3.97 -6.02 -11.22
CA ILE A 66 5.07 -6.09 -12.20
C ILE A 66 6.30 -6.74 -11.56
N PHE A 67 6.67 -6.33 -10.35
CA PHE A 67 7.81 -6.91 -9.65
C PHE A 67 7.54 -8.35 -9.19
N LEU A 68 6.30 -8.71 -8.85
CA LEU A 68 5.92 -10.08 -8.52
C LEU A 68 6.04 -11.02 -9.74
N ILE A 69 5.62 -10.56 -10.93
CA ILE A 69 5.81 -11.32 -12.18
C ILE A 69 7.29 -11.52 -12.48
N LYS A 70 8.10 -10.47 -12.30
CA LYS A 70 9.57 -10.55 -12.46
C LYS A 70 10.21 -11.55 -11.48
N ASP A 71 9.67 -11.67 -10.28
CA ASP A 71 10.10 -12.63 -9.25
C ASP A 71 9.40 -14.00 -9.37
N LYS A 72 8.77 -14.29 -10.52
CA LYS A 72 8.09 -15.56 -10.85
C LYS A 72 7.03 -15.98 -9.83
N PHE A 73 6.25 -15.04 -9.31
CA PHE A 73 5.18 -15.29 -8.33
C PHE A 73 5.66 -15.99 -7.05
N ASN A 74 6.88 -15.67 -6.62
CA ASN A 74 7.40 -16.22 -5.38
C ASN A 74 6.56 -15.77 -4.17
N LEU A 75 6.04 -16.75 -3.42
CA LEU A 75 5.18 -16.54 -2.26
C LEU A 75 5.89 -15.84 -1.08
N ARG A 76 7.23 -15.86 -1.05
CA ARG A 76 8.03 -15.21 0.00
C ARG A 76 8.46 -13.78 -0.34
N SER A 77 7.99 -13.23 -1.47
CA SER A 77 8.37 -11.89 -1.91
C SER A 77 7.66 -10.79 -1.11
N LEU A 78 8.37 -9.71 -0.77
CA LEU A 78 7.77 -8.54 -0.11
C LEU A 78 6.69 -7.85 -0.97
N ASN A 79 6.77 -8.02 -2.29
CA ASN A 79 5.80 -7.48 -3.23
C ASN A 79 4.43 -8.17 -3.11
N LEU A 80 4.41 -9.46 -2.75
CA LEU A 80 3.17 -10.17 -2.45
C LEU A 80 2.53 -9.61 -1.18
N PHE A 81 3.31 -9.37 -0.12
CA PHE A 81 2.81 -8.72 1.09
C PHE A 81 2.27 -7.31 0.80
N SER A 82 2.95 -6.52 -0.03
CA SER A 82 2.47 -5.22 -0.48
C SER A 82 1.10 -5.33 -1.17
N LEU A 83 0.93 -6.31 -2.06
CA LEU A 83 -0.36 -6.56 -2.71
C LEU A 83 -1.46 -6.95 -1.72
N ILE A 84 -1.17 -7.81 -0.73
CA ILE A 84 -2.14 -8.17 0.32
C ILE A 84 -2.54 -6.93 1.13
N VAL A 85 -1.58 -6.08 1.52
CA VAL A 85 -1.88 -4.85 2.24
C VAL A 85 -2.77 -3.94 1.38
N MET A 86 -2.47 -3.80 0.09
CA MET A 86 -3.28 -2.97 -0.81
C MET A 86 -4.69 -3.52 -1.04
N THR A 87 -4.87 -4.84 -1.14
CA THR A 87 -6.21 -5.43 -1.27
C THR A 87 -7.03 -5.23 0.01
N LEU A 88 -6.41 -5.34 1.18
CA LEU A 88 -7.04 -4.99 2.46
C LEU A 88 -7.44 -3.51 2.50
N THR A 89 -6.57 -2.60 2.05
CA THR A 89 -6.89 -1.17 1.97
C THR A 89 -8.10 -0.90 1.09
N LEU A 90 -8.19 -1.54 -0.08
CA LEU A 90 -9.36 -1.41 -0.97
C LEU A 90 -10.65 -1.91 -0.30
N LEU A 91 -10.57 -3.00 0.46
CA LEU A 91 -11.70 -3.52 1.23
C LEU A 91 -12.14 -2.52 2.31
N ILE A 92 -11.19 -1.89 3.02
CA ILE A 92 -11.49 -0.85 4.01
C ILE A 92 -12.22 0.33 3.35
N ILE A 93 -11.72 0.82 2.22
CA ILE A 93 -12.33 1.93 1.48
C ILE A 93 -13.74 1.58 1.01
N TYR A 94 -13.92 0.38 0.45
CA TYR A 94 -15.25 -0.09 0.04
C TYR A 94 -16.24 -0.07 1.21
N ASN A 95 -15.82 -0.52 2.40
CA ASN A 95 -16.65 -0.46 3.60
C ASN A 95 -16.94 0.98 4.04
N VAL A 96 -15.99 1.91 3.92
CA VAL A 96 -16.22 3.33 4.23
C VAL A 96 -17.27 3.92 3.31
N ILE A 97 -17.15 3.69 1.99
CA ILE A 97 -18.10 4.23 1.00
C ILE A 97 -19.51 3.67 1.21
N ASN A 98 -19.64 2.40 1.57
CA ASN A 98 -20.94 1.75 1.77
C ASN A 98 -21.63 2.15 3.09
N ILE A 99 -20.95 2.89 3.97
CA ILE A 99 -21.50 3.37 5.25
C ILE A 99 -22.00 4.82 5.14
N ILE A 100 -21.54 5.58 4.13
CA ILE A 100 -21.93 6.98 3.86
C ILE A 100 -23.19 7.00 2.98
#